data_AF-A0A535MSX3-F1
#
_entry.id   AF-A0A535MSX3-F1
#
_cell.length_a   1.000
_cell.length_b   1.000
_cell.length_c   1.000
_cell.angle_alpha   90.00
_cell.angle_beta   90.00
_cell.angle_gamma   90.00
#
_symmetry.space_group_name_H-M   'P 1'
#
loop_
_entity.id
_entity.type
_entity.pdbx_description
1 polymer ?
#
loop_
_entity_poly.entity_id
_entity_poly.type
_entity_poly.pdbx_seq_one_letter_code
_entity_poly.pdbx_strand_id
1 'polypeptide(L)'
;AELQVTEGSSLAALAHENSVHRIVLEADRGIIYDRHGVALVQNSPAWNLELIPAALPFTTGARQAEIAELAALSGVSPVTLTIAVDEADPYGSLQVGPNLTEAQELALAERLPGLPGVSIARHSVRTYLYPTILGHVVGYVGPIDSTELKMLR
;
A
#
# COMPACT_ATOMS: atom_id res chain seq x y z
N ALA A 1 -4.84 -7.58 -42.28
CA ALA A 1 -3.79 -8.51 -41.79
C ALA A 1 -2.50 -7.78 -41.39
N GLU A 2 -2.55 -6.46 -41.17
CA GLU A 2 -1.34 -5.64 -40.90
C GLU A 2 -1.01 -5.57 -39.39
N LEU A 3 -2.04 -5.60 -38.53
CA LEU A 3 -1.90 -5.47 -37.08
C LEU A 3 -0.97 -6.52 -36.42
N GLN A 4 -0.90 -7.72 -36.99
CA GLN A 4 -0.08 -8.82 -36.47
C GLN A 4 1.30 -8.92 -37.14
N VAL A 5 1.47 -8.34 -38.32
CA VAL A 5 2.67 -8.53 -39.16
C VAL A 5 3.63 -7.34 -39.09
N THR A 6 3.13 -6.10 -38.98
CA THR A 6 3.98 -4.90 -38.88
C THR A 6 4.12 -4.37 -37.45
N GLU A 7 3.06 -4.46 -36.64
CA GLU A 7 3.04 -3.95 -35.26
C GLU A 7 3.07 -5.04 -34.19
N GLY A 8 3.12 -6.32 -34.60
CA GLY A 8 3.01 -7.46 -33.70
C GLY A 8 4.07 -7.49 -32.59
N SER A 9 5.32 -7.11 -32.88
CA SER A 9 6.39 -7.06 -31.88
C SER A 9 6.21 -5.92 -30.87
N SER A 10 5.69 -4.76 -31.32
CA SER A 10 5.42 -3.62 -30.44
C SER A 10 4.21 -3.88 -29.54
N LEU A 11 3.14 -4.44 -30.11
CA LEU A 11 1.94 -4.81 -29.36
C LEU A 11 2.20 -5.98 -28.40
N ALA A 12 3.06 -6.93 -28.76
CA ALA A 12 3.47 -8.00 -27.86
C ALA A 12 4.31 -7.49 -26.68
N ALA A 13 5.18 -6.51 -26.89
CA ALA A 13 5.93 -5.87 -25.81
C ALA A 13 5.00 -5.11 -24.84
N LEU A 14 4.05 -4.32 -25.38
CA LEU A 14 3.02 -3.63 -24.58
C LEU A 14 2.12 -4.63 -23.83
N ALA A 15 1.73 -5.74 -24.46
CA ALA A 15 0.97 -6.79 -23.81
C ALA A 15 1.77 -7.48 -22.69
N HIS A 16 3.09 -7.63 -22.86
CA HIS A 16 3.95 -8.17 -21.83
C HIS A 16 4.10 -7.21 -20.65
N GLU A 17 4.28 -5.91 -20.90
CA GLU A 17 4.29 -4.89 -19.83
C GLU A 17 2.96 -4.86 -19.08
N ASN A 18 1.82 -4.95 -19.78
CA ASN A 18 0.49 -5.06 -19.17
C ASN A 18 0.26 -6.37 -18.38
N SER A 19 1.13 -7.37 -18.54
CA SER A 19 1.06 -8.64 -17.80
C SER A 19 1.95 -8.70 -16.56
N VAL A 20 2.88 -7.75 -16.41
CA VAL A 20 3.89 -7.77 -15.34
C VAL A 20 3.60 -6.66 -14.34
N HIS A 21 3.05 -7.03 -13.18
CA HIS A 21 2.88 -6.13 -12.05
C HIS A 21 4.12 -6.20 -11.15
N ARG A 22 4.78 -5.06 -10.93
CA ARG A 22 5.98 -5.00 -10.07
C ARG A 22 5.56 -4.66 -8.64
N ILE A 23 5.60 -5.67 -7.77
CA ILE A 23 5.41 -5.49 -6.33
C ILE A 23 6.77 -5.29 -5.68
N VAL A 24 6.95 -4.17 -4.97
CA VAL A 24 8.18 -3.90 -4.20
C VAL A 24 8.03 -4.58 -2.84
N LEU A 25 8.85 -5.60 -2.59
CA LEU A 25 8.94 -6.24 -1.29
C LEU A 25 10.08 -5.56 -0.50
N GLU A 26 9.72 -4.72 0.45
CA GLU A 26 10.72 -4.06 1.30
C GLU A 26 11.37 -5.06 2.26
N ALA A 27 12.68 -4.96 2.41
CA ALA A 27 13.42 -5.75 3.39
C ALA A 27 13.29 -5.14 4.79
N ASP A 28 13.18 -6.01 5.80
CA ASP A 28 13.19 -5.60 7.20
C ASP A 28 14.52 -4.92 7.57
N ARG A 29 14.43 -3.81 8.31
CA ARG A 29 15.61 -3.07 8.79
C ARG A 29 16.26 -3.76 9.99
N GLY A 30 17.56 -3.52 10.22
CA GLY A 30 18.26 -4.07 11.39
C GLY A 30 17.69 -3.59 12.73
N ILE A 31 17.69 -4.47 13.75
CA ILE A 31 17.31 -4.12 15.13
C ILE A 31 18.44 -3.32 15.77
N ILE A 32 18.11 -2.28 16.53
CA ILE A 32 19.09 -1.45 17.24
C ILE A 32 19.08 -1.85 18.72
N TYR A 33 20.23 -2.23 19.25
CA TYR A 33 20.41 -2.66 20.63
C TYR A 33 21.21 -1.67 21.46
N ASP A 34 20.97 -1.66 22.77
CA ASP A 34 21.87 -1.00 23.72
C ASP A 34 23.11 -1.87 24.02
N ARG A 35 24.01 -1.35 24.85
CA ARG A 35 25.23 -2.05 25.27
C ARG A 35 25.00 -3.35 26.07
N HIS A 36 23.78 -3.59 26.54
CA HIS A 36 23.37 -4.76 27.31
C HIS A 36 22.50 -5.72 26.49
N GLY A 37 22.28 -5.45 25.20
CA GLY A 37 21.48 -6.29 24.30
C GLY A 37 19.97 -6.03 24.38
N VAL A 38 19.53 -4.92 24.96
CA VAL A 38 18.12 -4.51 24.97
C VAL A 38 17.76 -3.87 23.64
N ALA A 39 16.74 -4.38 22.96
CA ALA A 39 16.26 -3.81 21.69
C ALA A 39 15.62 -2.44 21.94
N LEU A 40 16.26 -1.38 21.43
CA LEU A 40 15.79 0.00 21.50
C LEU A 40 14.85 0.32 20.34
N VAL A 41 15.13 -0.24 19.16
CA VAL A 41 14.31 -0.10 17.96
C VAL A 41 14.17 -1.45 17.29
N GLN A 42 12.91 -1.85 17.09
CA GLN A 42 12.54 -3.11 16.46
C GLN A 42 11.51 -2.90 15.36
N ASN A 43 11.27 -3.96 14.61
CA ASN A 43 10.32 -4.04 13.51
C ASN A 43 9.07 -4.73 14.02
N SER A 44 7.93 -4.06 13.95
CA SER A 44 6.62 -4.63 14.25
C SER A 44 5.86 -4.84 12.95
N PRO A 45 5.15 -5.97 12.80
CA PRO A 45 4.29 -6.16 11.64
C PRO A 45 3.15 -5.15 11.68
N ALA A 46 2.83 -4.59 10.52
CA ALA A 46 1.65 -3.77 10.31
C ALA A 46 0.97 -4.19 9.01
N TRP A 47 -0.32 -3.90 8.92
CA TRP A 47 -1.17 -4.31 7.81
C TRP A 47 -1.70 -3.07 7.11
N ASN A 48 -1.58 -3.02 5.79
CA ASN A 48 -2.15 -1.97 4.97
C ASN A 48 -3.30 -2.52 4.14
N LEU A 49 -4.34 -1.71 3.98
CA LEU A 49 -5.36 -1.98 3.00
C LEU A 49 -4.91 -1.43 1.64
N GLU A 50 -4.83 -2.32 0.66
CA GLU A 50 -4.49 -2.01 -0.72
C GLU A 50 -5.68 -2.25 -1.65
N LEU A 51 -5.85 -1.36 -2.62
CA LEU A 51 -6.92 -1.39 -3.61
C LEU A 51 -6.35 -1.16 -5.00
N ILE A 52 -6.75 -1.97 -5.97
CA ILE A 52 -6.52 -1.72 -7.39
C ILE A 52 -7.76 -1.01 -7.96
N PRO A 53 -7.68 0.29 -8.30
CA PRO A 53 -8.86 1.05 -8.72
C PRO A 53 -9.62 0.47 -9.92
N ALA A 54 -8.91 -0.16 -10.87
CA ALA A 54 -9.51 -0.79 -12.05
C ALA A 54 -10.33 -2.04 -11.74
N ALA A 55 -10.17 -2.63 -10.55
CA ALA A 55 -10.98 -3.77 -10.12
C ALA A 55 -12.34 -3.36 -9.53
N LEU A 56 -12.51 -2.06 -9.21
CA LEU A 56 -13.79 -1.55 -8.74
C LEU A 56 -14.86 -1.68 -9.84
N PRO A 57 -16.14 -1.83 -9.45
CA PRO A 57 -17.26 -1.83 -10.36
C PRO A 57 -17.29 -0.58 -11.26
N PHE A 58 -17.59 -0.78 -12.54
CA PHE A 58 -17.73 0.33 -13.50
C PHE A 58 -18.99 1.17 -13.28
N THR A 59 -19.99 0.63 -12.59
CA THR A 59 -21.24 1.36 -12.33
C THR A 59 -21.05 2.33 -11.17
N THR A 60 -21.36 3.61 -11.39
CA THR A 60 -21.13 4.69 -10.41
C THR A 60 -21.72 4.39 -9.04
N GLY A 61 -22.93 3.80 -9.00
CA GLY A 61 -23.59 3.45 -7.74
C GLY A 61 -22.87 2.35 -6.96
N ALA A 62 -22.42 1.28 -7.63
CA ALA A 62 -21.70 0.19 -6.98
C ALA A 62 -20.28 0.62 -6.59
N ARG A 63 -19.60 1.38 -7.45
CA ARG A 63 -18.28 1.97 -7.16
C ARG A 63 -18.31 2.81 -5.88
N GLN A 64 -19.30 3.69 -5.75
CA GLN A 64 -19.42 4.56 -4.58
C GLN A 64 -19.75 3.75 -3.31
N ALA A 65 -20.59 2.71 -3.43
CA ALA A 65 -20.93 1.85 -2.31
C ALA A 65 -19.71 1.08 -1.79
N GLU A 66 -18.89 0.53 -2.68
CA GLU A 66 -17.68 -0.19 -2.32
C GLU A 66 -16.61 0.74 -1.72
N ILE A 67 -16.41 1.93 -2.30
CA ILE A 67 -15.53 2.95 -1.71
C ILE A 67 -16.02 3.34 -0.30
N ALA A 68 -17.33 3.50 -0.09
CA ALA A 68 -17.88 3.82 1.22
C ALA A 68 -17.69 2.68 2.23
N GLU A 69 -17.79 1.43 1.79
CA GLU A 69 -17.52 0.26 2.64
C GLU A 69 -16.04 0.18 3.03
N LEU A 70 -15.12 0.32 2.06
CA LEU A 70 -13.68 0.32 2.31
C LEU A 70 -13.25 1.46 3.23
N ALA A 71 -13.87 2.64 3.07
CA ALA A 71 -13.69 3.77 3.96
C ALA A 71 -14.14 3.45 5.40
N ALA A 72 -15.30 2.81 5.56
CA ALA A 72 -15.79 2.41 6.89
C ALA A 72 -14.90 1.37 7.57
N LEU A 73 -14.37 0.40 6.81
CA LEU A 73 -13.48 -0.65 7.33
C LEU A 73 -12.09 -0.11 7.67
N SER A 74 -11.54 0.77 6.82
CA SER A 74 -10.22 1.37 7.04
C SER A 74 -10.22 2.52 8.04
N GLY A 75 -11.37 3.13 8.32
CA GLY A 75 -11.49 4.33 9.15
C GLY A 75 -11.12 5.62 8.42
N VAL A 76 -10.93 5.58 7.11
CA VAL A 76 -10.65 6.75 6.27
C VAL A 76 -11.96 7.38 5.80
N SER A 77 -11.99 8.70 5.60
CA SER A 77 -13.16 9.38 5.07
C SER A 77 -13.46 8.92 3.63
N PRO A 78 -14.72 8.59 3.29
CA PRO A 78 -15.11 8.22 1.92
C PRO A 78 -14.75 9.27 0.88
N VAL A 79 -14.79 10.56 1.25
CA VAL A 79 -14.44 11.67 0.35
C VAL A 79 -12.95 11.65 0.03
N THR A 80 -12.10 11.49 1.06
CA THR A 80 -10.65 11.40 0.89
C THR A 80 -10.28 10.19 0.05
N LEU A 81 -10.93 9.05 0.28
CA LEU A 81 -10.68 7.84 -0.48
C LEU A 81 -11.12 7.98 -1.94
N THR A 82 -12.26 8.63 -2.20
CA THR A 82 -12.72 8.87 -3.58
C THR A 82 -11.69 9.71 -4.36
N ILE A 83 -11.19 10.80 -3.76
CA ILE A 83 -10.15 11.64 -4.36
C ILE A 83 -8.87 10.82 -4.63
N ALA A 84 -8.41 10.03 -3.65
CA ALA A 84 -7.23 9.21 -3.81
C ALA A 84 -7.39 8.15 -4.93
N VAL A 85 -8.58 7.55 -5.05
CA VAL A 85 -8.92 6.59 -6.11
C VAL A 85 -8.94 7.25 -7.49
N ASP A 86 -9.41 8.49 -7.59
CA ASP A 86 -9.49 9.22 -8.87
C ASP A 86 -8.12 9.80 -9.31
N GLU A 87 -7.21 10.08 -8.38
CA GLU A 87 -5.84 10.53 -8.66
C GLU A 87 -4.83 9.38 -8.87
N ALA A 88 -5.16 8.17 -8.43
CA ALA A 88 -4.27 7.01 -8.49
C ALA A 88 -4.14 6.43 -9.91
N ASP A 89 -3.05 5.70 -10.14
CA ASP A 89 -2.91 4.83 -11.30
C ASP A 89 -4.00 3.75 -11.26
N PRO A 90 -4.87 3.63 -12.28
CA PRO A 90 -5.93 2.64 -12.32
C PRO A 90 -5.47 1.20 -12.08
N TYR A 91 -4.25 0.86 -12.49
CA TYR A 91 -3.68 -0.49 -12.35
C TYR A 91 -2.62 -0.57 -11.24
N GLY A 92 -2.34 0.55 -10.58
CA GLY A 92 -1.46 0.63 -9.43
C GLY A 92 -2.14 0.10 -8.17
N SER A 93 -1.31 -0.31 -7.20
CA SER A 93 -1.80 -0.57 -5.84
C SER A 93 -1.92 0.76 -5.09
N LEU A 94 -3.15 1.15 -4.75
CA LEU A 94 -3.44 2.30 -3.93
C LEU A 94 -3.58 1.88 -2.47
N GLN A 95 -2.77 2.48 -1.60
CA GLN A 95 -2.93 2.33 -0.15
C GLN A 95 -4.16 3.13 0.32
N VAL A 96 -5.20 2.43 0.74
CA VAL A 96 -6.48 3.00 1.21
C VAL A 96 -6.37 3.46 2.66
N GLY A 97 -5.64 2.72 3.49
CA GLY A 97 -5.49 3.01 4.92
C GLY A 97 -4.18 2.43 5.48
N PRO A 98 -3.38 3.25 6.19
CA PRO A 98 -2.16 2.76 6.84
C PRO A 98 -2.47 2.08 8.18
N ASN A 99 -1.74 1.00 8.47
CA ASN A 99 -1.68 0.38 9.81
C ASN A 99 -3.05 -0.01 10.39
N LEU A 100 -3.76 -0.93 9.72
CA LEU A 100 -4.99 -1.52 10.22
C LEU A 100 -4.79 -2.10 11.62
N THR A 101 -5.76 -1.83 12.49
CA THR A 101 -5.85 -2.53 13.78
C THR A 101 -6.19 -4.00 13.56
N GLU A 102 -5.87 -4.87 14.52
CA GLU A 102 -6.19 -6.30 14.46
C GLU A 102 -7.69 -6.56 14.23
N ALA A 103 -8.57 -5.74 14.87
CA ALA A 103 -10.01 -5.83 14.66
C ALA A 103 -10.43 -5.46 13.23
N GLN A 104 -9.79 -4.45 12.62
CA GLN A 104 -10.06 -4.05 11.24
C GLN A 104 -9.52 -5.07 10.24
N GLU A 105 -8.32 -5.59 10.49
CA GLU A 105 -7.69 -6.64 9.67
C GLU A 105 -8.57 -7.89 9.63
N LEU A 106 -9.04 -8.37 10.79
CA LEU A 106 -9.93 -9.52 10.87
C LEU A 106 -11.27 -9.27 10.15
N ALA A 107 -11.91 -8.13 10.41
CA ALA A 107 -13.19 -7.78 9.77
C ALA A 107 -13.07 -7.65 8.25
N LEU A 108 -11.93 -7.17 7.77
CA LEU A 108 -11.64 -7.05 6.35
C LEU A 108 -11.31 -8.42 5.73
N ALA A 109 -10.53 -9.25 6.42
CA ALA A 109 -10.15 -10.59 5.96
C ALA A 109 -11.37 -11.48 5.70
N GLU A 110 -12.43 -11.35 6.51
CA GLU A 110 -13.71 -12.04 6.30
C GLU A 110 -14.44 -11.58 5.02
N ARG A 111 -14.27 -10.31 4.62
CA ARG A 111 -14.94 -9.71 3.47
C ARG A 111 -14.14 -9.73 2.17
N LEU A 112 -12.83 -9.99 2.23
CA LEU A 112 -11.94 -10.07 1.06
C LEU A 112 -12.52 -10.89 -0.12
N PRO A 113 -13.18 -12.05 0.08
CA PRO A 113 -13.73 -12.82 -1.05
C PRO A 113 -14.79 -12.07 -1.88
N GLY A 114 -15.44 -11.05 -1.31
CA GLY A 114 -16.44 -10.23 -1.97
C GLY A 114 -15.94 -8.90 -2.52
N LEU A 115 -14.66 -8.57 -2.32
CA LEU A 115 -14.07 -7.27 -2.63
C LEU A 115 -13.01 -7.41 -3.75
N PRO A 116 -13.39 -7.28 -5.03
CA PRO A 116 -12.46 -7.46 -6.15
C PRO A 116 -11.34 -6.43 -6.14
N GLY A 117 -10.10 -6.91 -6.22
CA GLY A 117 -8.88 -6.07 -6.25
C GLY A 117 -8.56 -5.37 -4.94
N VAL A 118 -9.17 -5.78 -3.84
CA VAL A 118 -8.80 -5.39 -2.49
C VAL A 118 -7.88 -6.46 -1.90
N SER A 119 -6.80 -6.03 -1.27
CA SER A 119 -5.86 -6.94 -0.61
C SER A 119 -5.30 -6.34 0.68
N ILE A 120 -4.81 -7.21 1.56
CA ILE A 120 -4.14 -6.81 2.79
C ILE A 120 -2.65 -7.07 2.62
N ALA A 121 -1.87 -6.00 2.59
CA ALA A 121 -0.42 -6.09 2.48
C ALA A 121 0.23 -6.02 3.86
N ARG A 122 1.09 -6.98 4.14
CA ARG A 122 1.93 -6.96 5.34
C ARG A 122 3.17 -6.13 5.07
N HIS A 123 3.46 -5.20 5.97
CA HIS A 123 4.71 -4.44 5.97
C HIS A 123 5.26 -4.34 7.39
N SER A 124 6.44 -3.75 7.54
CA SER A 124 7.07 -3.55 8.83
C SER A 124 7.14 -2.07 9.20
N VAL A 125 6.72 -1.74 10.42
CA VAL A 125 6.86 -0.40 11.00
C VAL A 125 7.85 -0.42 12.17
N ARG A 126 8.59 0.67 12.34
CA ARG A 126 9.54 0.81 13.45
C ARG A 126 8.80 1.08 14.76
N THR A 127 9.09 0.26 15.77
CA THR A 127 8.67 0.50 17.16
C THR A 127 9.88 0.90 17.99
N TYR A 128 9.76 2.03 18.69
CA TYR A 128 10.81 2.61 19.53
C TYR A 128 10.44 2.41 21.00
N LEU A 129 11.35 1.83 21.79
CA LEU A 129 11.09 1.55 23.20
C LEU A 129 11.06 2.83 24.05
N TYR A 130 11.96 3.78 23.76
CA TYR A 130 12.08 5.06 24.48
C TYR A 130 12.11 6.26 23.53
N PRO A 131 11.01 6.55 22.80
CA PRO A 131 11.00 7.56 21.73
C PRO A 131 11.34 8.97 22.24
N THR A 132 10.89 9.35 23.43
CA THR A 132 11.11 10.68 24.00
C THR A 132 12.54 10.90 24.51
N ILE A 133 13.20 9.82 24.95
CA ILE A 133 14.54 9.89 25.55
C ILE A 133 15.62 9.73 24.47
N LEU A 134 15.41 8.81 23.52
CA LEU A 134 16.42 8.40 22.54
C LEU A 134 16.18 8.93 21.13
N GLY A 135 15.05 9.61 20.88
CA GLY A 135 14.67 10.08 19.54
C GLY A 135 15.72 10.97 18.87
N HIS A 136 16.44 11.81 19.62
CA HIS A 136 17.50 12.67 19.07
C HIS A 136 18.76 11.90 18.65
N VAL A 137 19.03 10.74 19.26
CA VAL A 137 20.23 9.94 18.99
C VAL A 137 19.95 8.90 17.90
N VAL A 138 18.82 8.21 18.01
CA VAL A 138 18.45 7.12 17.11
C VAL A 138 17.71 7.62 15.87
N GLY A 139 17.11 8.80 15.97
CA GLY A 139 16.27 9.38 14.92
C GLY A 139 14.89 8.73 14.84
N TYR A 140 14.21 9.00 13.73
CA TYR A 140 12.94 8.40 13.36
C TYR A 140 12.90 8.13 11.86
N VAL A 141 11.93 7.30 11.44
CA VAL A 141 11.63 7.05 10.02
C VAL A 141 10.22 7.55 9.78
N GLY A 142 10.03 8.31 8.71
CA GLY A 142 8.73 8.79 8.26
C GLY A 142 8.50 8.49 6.78
N PRO A 143 7.34 8.89 6.23
CA PRO A 143 7.09 8.84 4.80
C PRO A 143 8.15 9.62 4.03
N ILE A 144 8.55 9.10 2.86
CA ILE A 144 9.52 9.77 1.99
C ILE A 144 8.92 11.09 1.51
N ASP A 145 9.63 12.19 1.75
CA ASP A 145 9.19 13.50 1.27
C ASP A 145 9.62 13.77 -0.18
N SER A 146 9.10 14.84 -0.78
CA SER A 146 9.42 15.21 -2.17
C SER A 146 10.91 15.56 -2.40
N THR A 147 11.64 15.90 -1.34
CA THR A 147 13.06 16.25 -1.37
C THR A 147 13.90 14.98 -1.35
N GLU A 148 13.59 14.06 -0.44
CA GLU A 148 14.18 12.73 -0.35
C GLU A 148 13.94 11.91 -1.62
N LEU A 149 12.74 11.99 -2.21
CA LEU A 149 12.42 11.33 -3.48
C LEU A 149 13.33 11.80 -4.63
N LYS A 150 13.73 13.08 -4.64
CA LYS A 150 14.67 13.60 -5.64
C LYS A 150 16.10 13.10 -5.43
N MET A 151 16.48 12.73 -4.21
CA MET A 151 17.81 12.17 -3.92
C MET A 151 17.92 10.70 -4.29
N LEU A 152 16.79 9.99 -4.40
CA LEU A 152 16.72 8.57 -4.77
C LEU A 152 16.67 8.32 -6.30
N ARG A 153 16.44 9.37 -7.10
CA ARG A 153 16.39 9.32 -8.57
C ARG A 153 17.70 9.79 -9.18
#